data_AF-A0A848MLY5-F1
#
_entry.id   AF-A0A848MLY5-F1
#
_cell.length_a   1.000
_cell.length_b   1.000
_cell.length_c   1.000
_cell.angle_alpha   90.00
_cell.angle_beta   90.00
_cell.angle_gamma   90.00
#
_symmetry.space_group_name_H-M   'P 1'
#
loop_
_entity.id
_entity.type
_entity.pdbx_description
1 polymer ?
#
loop_
_entity_poly.entity_id
_entity_poly.type
_entity_poly.pdbx_seq_one_letter_code
_entity_poly.pdbx_strand_id
1 'polypeptide(L)'
;MTWEYDVRNAKFYKDGVFQFEAKYAGAIGYYNNPDQECVKNKGPLPRGRYTIGAPYNSTKTGPYTLPLIPDSSNNMCGRDEFRIHGDSGKHPGAASEGCIVTDFNTRRDIWNSNDRELLVK
;
A
#
# COMPACT_ATOMS: atom_id res chain seq x y z
N MET A 1 -3.44 -5.53 16.99
CA MET A 1 -3.26 -6.58 15.96
C MET A 1 -2.49 -5.97 14.81
N THR A 2 -1.85 -6.78 13.97
CA THR A 2 -0.97 -6.26 12.91
C THR A 2 -1.50 -6.69 11.55
N TRP A 3 -1.70 -5.71 10.66
CA TRP A 3 -1.94 -6.00 9.25
C TRP A 3 -0.64 -6.46 8.60
N GLU A 4 -0.74 -7.40 7.68
CA GLU A 4 0.40 -7.85 6.88
C GLU A 4 0.04 -7.74 5.40
N TYR A 5 0.93 -7.18 4.60
CA TYR A 5 0.79 -7.12 3.16
C TYR A 5 1.93 -7.87 2.50
N ASP A 6 1.60 -8.96 1.80
CA ASP A 6 2.50 -9.67 0.91
C ASP A 6 2.48 -8.98 -0.46
N VAL A 7 3.57 -8.27 -0.76
CA VAL A 7 3.72 -7.51 -2.01
C VAL A 7 3.65 -8.44 -3.21
N ARG A 8 4.31 -9.60 -3.13
CA ARG A 8 4.47 -10.51 -4.28
C ARG A 8 3.14 -11.11 -4.70
N ASN A 9 2.32 -11.48 -3.72
CA ASN A 9 1.01 -12.09 -3.96
C ASN A 9 -0.14 -11.06 -3.96
N ALA A 10 0.15 -9.79 -3.66
CA ALA A 10 -0.82 -8.74 -3.43
C ALA A 10 -1.87 -9.11 -2.36
N LYS A 11 -1.49 -9.84 -1.31
CA LYS A 11 -2.42 -10.37 -0.29
C LYS A 11 -2.32 -9.62 1.02
N PHE A 12 -3.47 -9.33 1.61
CA PHE A 12 -3.56 -8.82 2.98
C PHE A 12 -3.97 -9.92 3.95
N TYR A 13 -3.30 -9.92 5.08
CA TYR A 13 -3.58 -10.77 6.22
C TYR A 13 -3.77 -9.90 7.46
N LYS A 14 -4.51 -10.43 8.42
CA LYS A 14 -4.65 -9.87 9.75
C LYS A 14 -4.32 -10.96 10.75
N ASP A 15 -3.25 -10.76 11.53
CA ASP A 15 -2.72 -11.76 12.47
C ASP A 15 -2.53 -13.15 11.81
N GLY A 16 -1.92 -13.18 10.62
CA GLY A 16 -1.72 -14.39 9.82
C GLY A 16 -2.95 -14.94 9.08
N VAL A 17 -4.15 -14.39 9.28
CA VAL A 17 -5.38 -14.85 8.60
C VAL A 17 -5.64 -14.01 7.34
N PHE A 18 -5.76 -14.67 6.19
CA PHE A 18 -6.07 -14.02 4.91
C PHE A 18 -7.38 -13.21 4.99
N GLN A 19 -7.37 -11.99 4.46
CA GLN A 19 -8.53 -11.11 4.44
C GLN A 19 -9.00 -10.82 3.01
N PHE A 20 -8.10 -10.32 2.16
CA PHE A 20 -8.43 -9.93 0.78
C PHE A 20 -7.16 -9.80 -0.07
N GLU A 21 -7.35 -9.65 -1.39
CA GLU A 21 -6.31 -9.30 -2.34
C GLU A 21 -6.39 -7.80 -2.67
N ALA A 22 -5.25 -7.11 -2.67
CA ALA A 22 -5.11 -5.80 -3.28
C ALA A 22 -5.07 -5.95 -4.81
N LYS A 23 -5.30 -4.84 -5.52
CA LYS A 23 -5.21 -4.85 -6.99
C LYS A 23 -3.76 -4.97 -7.45
N TYR A 24 -2.91 -4.09 -6.93
CA TYR A 24 -1.48 -4.06 -7.23
C TYR A 24 -0.73 -3.07 -6.34
N ALA A 25 0.60 -3.16 -6.33
CA ALA A 25 1.51 -2.11 -5.90
C ALA A 25 2.65 -1.93 -6.91
N GLY A 26 3.01 -0.68 -7.21
CA GLY A 26 4.00 -0.34 -8.25
C GLY A 26 3.36 0.12 -9.57
N ALA A 27 4.21 0.54 -10.50
CA ALA A 27 3.83 1.00 -11.84
C ALA A 27 3.69 -0.17 -12.82
N ILE A 28 3.07 0.08 -13.97
CA ILE A 28 2.97 -0.88 -15.08
C ILE A 28 4.35 -1.45 -15.40
N GLY A 29 4.46 -2.78 -15.42
CA GLY A 29 5.72 -3.51 -15.62
C GLY A 29 6.54 -3.79 -14.35
N TYR A 30 6.12 -3.25 -13.20
CA TYR A 30 6.79 -3.39 -11.89
C TYR A 30 5.85 -3.89 -10.79
N TYR A 31 4.61 -4.26 -11.13
CA TYR A 31 3.62 -4.68 -10.15
C TYR A 31 4.13 -5.82 -9.28
N ASN A 32 3.88 -5.69 -7.98
CA ASN A 32 3.96 -6.79 -7.03
C ASN A 32 5.33 -7.49 -7.06
N ASN A 33 6.39 -6.76 -7.40
CA ASN A 33 7.74 -7.31 -7.43
C ASN A 33 8.59 -6.66 -6.33
N PRO A 34 8.70 -7.27 -5.13
CA PRO A 34 9.47 -6.70 -4.03
C PRO A 34 10.97 -6.58 -4.36
N ASP A 35 11.48 -7.35 -5.32
CA ASP A 35 12.87 -7.22 -5.78
C ASP A 35 13.12 -5.90 -6.53
N GLN A 36 12.06 -5.18 -6.89
CA GLN A 36 12.11 -3.88 -7.55
C GLN A 36 11.80 -2.72 -6.60
N GLU A 37 11.68 -2.95 -5.29
CA GLU A 37 11.24 -1.93 -4.31
C GLU A 37 12.16 -0.69 -4.21
N CYS A 38 13.38 -0.76 -4.70
CA CYS A 38 14.32 0.37 -4.75
C CYS A 38 14.34 1.09 -6.11
N VAL A 39 13.55 0.63 -7.09
CA VAL A 39 13.38 1.33 -8.36
C VAL A 39 12.46 2.53 -8.15
N LYS A 40 13.07 3.71 -8.07
CA LYS A 40 12.36 4.99 -7.82
C LYS A 40 11.22 5.21 -8.83
N ASN A 41 10.08 5.66 -8.31
CA ASN A 41 8.86 5.98 -9.05
C ASN A 41 8.31 4.83 -9.93
N LYS A 42 8.67 3.58 -9.64
CA LYS A 42 8.22 2.41 -10.42
C LYS A 42 7.93 1.20 -9.54
N GLY A 43 8.89 0.79 -8.72
CA GLY A 43 8.75 -0.40 -7.89
C GLY A 43 7.66 -0.25 -6.82
N PRO A 44 7.16 -1.35 -6.25
CA PRO A 44 6.29 -1.30 -5.08
C PRO A 44 6.99 -0.61 -3.90
N LEU A 45 6.22 -0.28 -2.87
CA LEU A 45 6.77 0.26 -1.62
C LEU A 45 7.80 -0.70 -1.01
N PRO A 46 8.89 -0.17 -0.40
CA PRO A 46 9.85 -0.97 0.34
C PRO A 46 9.20 -1.81 1.44
N ARG A 47 9.66 -3.04 1.59
CA ARG A 47 9.29 -3.91 2.72
C ARG A 47 9.73 -3.30 4.04
N GLY A 48 8.98 -3.61 5.10
CA GLY A 48 9.22 -3.06 6.43
C GLY A 48 7.94 -2.73 7.19
N ARG A 49 8.10 -2.02 8.31
CA ARG A 49 6.98 -1.63 9.18
C ARG A 49 6.47 -0.24 8.82
N TYR A 50 5.16 -0.08 8.81
CA TYR A 50 4.49 1.18 8.54
C TYR A 50 3.39 1.42 9.56
N THR A 51 3.20 2.68 9.92
CA THR A 51 1.99 3.14 10.61
C THR A 51 0.98 3.64 9.57
N ILE A 52 -0.24 3.12 9.65
CA ILE A 52 -1.39 3.56 8.85
C ILE A 52 -1.96 4.81 9.50
N GLY A 53 -1.83 5.95 8.81
CA GLY A 53 -2.38 7.22 9.27
C GLY A 53 -3.87 7.39 8.93
N ALA A 54 -4.45 8.47 9.45
CA ALA A 54 -5.87 8.76 9.28
C ALA A 54 -6.27 8.96 7.81
N PRO A 55 -7.46 8.49 7.40
CA PRO A 55 -7.94 8.63 6.04
C PRO A 55 -8.16 10.10 5.68
N TYR A 56 -7.79 10.47 4.47
CA TYR A 56 -8.05 11.80 3.92
C TYR A 56 -8.45 11.73 2.44
N ASN A 57 -9.02 12.81 1.93
CA ASN A 57 -9.34 12.93 0.51
C ASN A 57 -8.18 13.60 -0.23
N SER A 58 -7.75 13.02 -1.34
CA SER A 58 -6.70 13.57 -2.20
C SER A 58 -7.23 13.82 -3.60
N THR A 59 -6.80 14.92 -4.21
CA THR A 59 -7.03 15.18 -5.64
C THR A 59 -6.27 14.21 -6.54
N LYS A 60 -5.15 13.62 -6.05
CA LYS A 60 -4.31 12.68 -6.80
C LYS A 60 -4.73 11.21 -6.61
N THR A 61 -4.97 10.81 -5.37
CA THR A 61 -5.21 9.40 -5.00
C THR A 61 -6.68 9.11 -4.65
N GLY A 62 -7.54 10.11 -4.77
CA GLY A 62 -8.98 9.99 -4.58
C GLY A 62 -9.42 9.98 -3.11
N PRO A 63 -10.70 9.69 -2.87
CA PRO A 63 -11.28 9.72 -1.53
C PRO A 63 -10.72 8.59 -0.66
N TYR A 64 -10.68 8.81 0.65
CA TYR A 64 -10.33 7.79 1.67
C TYR A 64 -8.94 7.16 1.47
N THR A 65 -7.96 7.98 1.11
CA THR A 65 -6.54 7.58 1.03
C THR A 65 -5.98 7.39 2.43
N LEU A 66 -5.28 6.28 2.67
CA LEU A 66 -4.58 6.03 3.92
C LEU A 66 -3.09 6.28 3.73
N PRO A 67 -2.48 7.28 4.40
CA PRO A 67 -1.04 7.49 4.32
C PRO A 67 -0.31 6.38 5.10
N LEU A 68 0.85 5.96 4.60
CA LEU A 68 1.74 5.00 5.26
C LEU A 68 3.01 5.71 5.70
N ILE A 69 3.23 5.74 7.02
CA ILE A 69 4.39 6.36 7.64
C ILE A 69 5.41 5.24 7.89
N PRO A 70 6.56 5.22 7.19
CA PRO A 70 7.55 4.17 7.39
C PRO A 70 8.20 4.29 8.77
N ASP A 71 8.49 3.14 9.37
CA ASP A 71 9.39 3.09 10.52
C ASP A 71 10.79 3.55 10.11
N SER A 72 11.48 4.25 11.02
CA SER A 72 12.83 4.78 10.80
C SER A 72 13.88 3.70 10.49
N SER A 73 13.62 2.44 10.84
CA SER A 73 14.48 1.29 10.56
C SER A 73 14.30 0.71 9.15
N ASN A 74 13.27 1.11 8.40
CA ASN A 74 13.06 0.63 7.03
C ASN A 74 14.14 1.20 6.09
N ASN A 75 14.67 0.37 5.20
CA ASN A 75 15.47 0.86 4.07
C ASN A 75 14.55 1.39 2.98
N MET A 76 14.28 2.70 3.03
CA MET A 76 13.36 3.34 2.11
C MET A 76 13.94 3.63 0.73
N CYS A 77 15.22 3.33 0.48
CA CYS A 77 15.89 3.57 -0.81
C CYS A 77 15.74 5.02 -1.34
N GLY A 78 15.63 5.99 -0.41
CA GLY A 78 15.39 7.40 -0.71
C GLY A 78 14.02 7.69 -1.32
N ARG A 79 13.01 6.89 -1.00
CA ARG A 79 11.61 7.03 -1.42
C ARG A 79 10.70 7.27 -0.22
N ASP A 80 9.57 7.91 -0.43
CA ASP A 80 8.61 8.25 0.61
C ASP A 80 7.18 8.36 0.04
N GLU A 81 6.27 8.95 0.83
CA GLU A 81 4.89 9.25 0.43
C GLU A 81 4.03 8.04 -0.01
N PHE A 82 4.28 6.87 0.58
CA PHE A 82 3.48 5.68 0.32
C PHE A 82 2.09 5.78 0.94
N ARG A 83 1.10 5.22 0.24
CA ARG A 83 -0.32 5.30 0.57
C ARG A 83 -1.01 3.96 0.24
N ILE A 84 -2.16 3.72 0.86
CA ILE A 84 -3.17 2.77 0.39
C ILE A 84 -4.30 3.60 -0.23
N HIS A 85 -4.53 3.46 -1.53
CA HIS A 85 -5.53 4.26 -2.24
C HIS A 85 -6.29 3.51 -3.34
N GLY A 86 -7.26 4.18 -3.96
CA GLY A 86 -8.06 3.61 -5.04
C GLY A 86 -7.38 3.70 -6.40
N ASP A 87 -7.80 2.85 -7.32
CA ASP A 87 -7.30 2.91 -8.71
C ASP A 87 -7.84 4.14 -9.45
N SER A 88 -7.20 4.48 -10.57
CA SER A 88 -7.61 5.59 -11.42
C SER A 88 -8.81 5.18 -12.28
N GLY A 89 -9.92 5.91 -12.15
CA GLY A 89 -11.09 5.72 -13.02
C GLY A 89 -10.82 6.12 -14.48
N LYS A 90 -9.84 7.00 -14.73
CA LYS A 90 -9.47 7.47 -16.07
C LYS A 90 -8.41 6.58 -16.74
N HIS A 91 -7.49 6.03 -15.94
CA HIS A 91 -6.38 5.20 -16.41
C HIS A 91 -6.19 3.99 -15.48
N PRO A 92 -7.10 2.99 -15.52
CA PRO A 92 -7.02 1.82 -14.65
C PRO A 92 -5.67 1.10 -14.74
N GLY A 93 -5.13 0.67 -13.59
CA GLY A 93 -3.79 0.10 -13.46
C GLY A 93 -2.66 1.13 -13.41
N ALA A 94 -2.82 2.33 -13.97
CA ALA A 94 -1.74 3.30 -14.03
C ALA A 94 -1.71 4.28 -12.83
N ALA A 95 -2.34 3.95 -11.70
CA ALA A 95 -2.55 4.90 -10.61
C ALA A 95 -1.41 4.97 -9.59
N SER A 96 -0.49 4.00 -9.61
CA SER A 96 0.56 3.87 -8.60
C SER A 96 1.95 3.79 -9.21
N GLU A 97 2.91 4.38 -8.50
CA GLU A 97 4.35 4.27 -8.72
C GLU A 97 5.04 3.59 -7.51
N GLY A 98 4.24 2.95 -6.63
CA GLY A 98 4.71 2.23 -5.45
C GLY A 98 3.70 2.08 -4.33
N CYS A 99 2.67 2.92 -4.28
CA CYS A 99 1.54 2.79 -3.36
C CYS A 99 0.75 1.50 -3.57
N ILE A 100 0.05 1.07 -2.51
CA ILE A 100 -0.86 -0.08 -2.56
C ILE A 100 -2.21 0.38 -3.11
N VAL A 101 -2.70 -0.28 -4.14
CA VAL A 101 -3.99 0.02 -4.75
C VAL A 101 -5.02 -1.03 -4.34
N THR A 102 -6.11 -0.61 -3.70
CA THR A 102 -7.22 -1.48 -3.29
C THR A 102 -8.56 -0.73 -3.27
N ASP A 103 -9.65 -1.47 -3.13
CA ASP A 103 -10.99 -0.93 -3.21
C ASP A 103 -11.35 -0.02 -2.03
N PHE A 104 -12.37 0.82 -2.24
CA PHE A 104 -12.81 1.81 -1.25
C PHE A 104 -13.26 1.15 0.06
N ASN A 105 -14.07 0.09 0.00
CA ASN A 105 -14.57 -0.60 1.19
C ASN A 105 -13.43 -1.26 1.95
N THR A 106 -12.49 -1.88 1.25
CA THR A 106 -11.29 -2.48 1.85
C THR A 106 -10.46 -1.48 2.65
N ARG A 107 -10.26 -0.26 2.13
CA ARG A 107 -9.58 0.82 2.88
C ARG A 107 -10.36 1.23 4.12
N ARG A 108 -11.69 1.26 4.06
CA ARG A 108 -12.53 1.50 5.23
C ARG A 108 -12.40 0.38 6.25
N ASP A 109 -12.39 -0.87 5.82
CA ASP A 109 -12.26 -2.02 6.71
C ASP A 109 -10.90 -2.02 7.43
N ILE A 110 -9.82 -1.71 6.72
CA ILE A 110 -8.49 -1.49 7.31
C ILE A 110 -8.57 -0.42 8.40
N TRP A 111 -9.10 0.77 8.10
CA TRP A 111 -9.15 1.85 9.08
C TRP A 111 -10.08 1.56 10.27
N ASN A 112 -11.27 1.03 10.01
CA ASN A 112 -12.28 0.72 11.02
C ASN A 112 -11.88 -0.44 11.94
N SER A 113 -10.87 -1.24 11.56
CA SER A 113 -10.30 -2.27 12.43
C SER A 113 -9.67 -1.73 13.72
N ASN A 114 -9.41 -0.42 13.79
CA ASN A 114 -8.63 0.26 14.84
C ASN A 114 -7.15 -0.16 14.94
N ASP A 115 -6.70 -1.10 14.13
CA ASP A 115 -5.30 -1.45 14.00
C ASP A 115 -4.59 -0.47 13.07
N ARG A 116 -3.38 -0.07 13.47
CA ARG A 116 -2.59 0.97 12.77
C ARG A 116 -1.23 0.49 12.32
N GLU A 117 -0.87 -0.75 12.62
CA GLU A 117 0.40 -1.32 12.19
C GLU A 117 0.21 -2.13 10.92
N LEU A 118 1.08 -1.90 9.95
CA LEU A 118 1.21 -2.68 8.73
C LEU A 118 2.65 -3.19 8.59
N LEU A 119 2.81 -4.50 8.44
CA LEU A 119 4.06 -5.14 8.06
C LEU A 119 4.00 -5.50 6.57
N VAL A 120 4.85 -4.86 5.77
CA VAL A 120 4.99 -5.13 4.33
C VAL A 120 6.08 -6.17 4.13
N LYS A 121 5.76 -7.25 3.41
CA LYS A 121 6.60 -8.43 3.17
C LYS A 121 6.78 -8.71 1.68
#